data_AF-A0A438FEH8-F1
#
_entry.id   AF-A0A438FEH8-F1
#
_cell.length_a   1.000
_cell.length_b   1.000
_cell.length_c   1.000
_cell.angle_alpha   90.00
_cell.angle_beta   90.00
_cell.angle_gamma   90.00
#
_symmetry.space_group_name_H-M   'P 1'
#
loop_
_entity.id
_entity.type
_entity.pdbx_description
1 polymer ?
#
loop_
_entity_poly.entity_id
_entity_poly.type
_entity_poly.pdbx_seq_one_letter_code
_entity_poly.pdbx_strand_id
1 'polypeptide(L)'
;MADEYGPIFSIRLGLRTALVVSSSEVAKECYTTKDKALATRPRSLAVKLMGYDHAMFAFERHGPYWRDVRRLAMVELLSNRQHEMLKHVRDSEVKFFIQELYGQWVDNGGSPVLVDMKKKFEHLVANLVMRTVAGKRCGNGESRWCQALGDFMNLMGQFMVSDAVPFLGWLDTVRGYTAKMKGTARQLDQVIGRWVEEHRQKRLSGSINEAEQDFIHAMLSVIDDAQFSAHDHDHDTIIKATCLGPYPLDYWASLVLDPSSKTRYDSRLYT
;
A
#
# COMPACT_ATOMS: atom_id res chain seq x y z
N MET A 1 -30.24 -1.63 -7.21
CA MET A 1 -29.72 -2.49 -8.31
C MET A 1 -29.67 -3.94 -7.89
N ALA A 2 -28.97 -4.32 -6.82
CA ALA A 2 -29.00 -5.70 -6.32
C ALA A 2 -30.43 -6.17 -5.99
N ASP A 3 -31.26 -5.30 -5.40
CA ASP A 3 -32.66 -5.61 -5.08
C ASP A 3 -33.53 -5.90 -6.31
N GLU A 4 -33.14 -5.38 -7.49
CA GLU A 4 -33.93 -5.47 -8.73
C GLU A 4 -33.38 -6.56 -9.67
N TYR A 5 -32.06 -6.65 -9.80
CA TYR A 5 -31.39 -7.56 -10.74
C TYR A 5 -30.84 -8.83 -10.07
N GLY A 6 -30.97 -8.95 -8.75
CA GLY A 6 -30.50 -10.09 -7.97
C GLY A 6 -29.03 -10.00 -7.54
N PRO A 7 -28.50 -11.08 -6.94
CA PRO A 7 -27.18 -11.09 -6.29
C PRO A 7 -25.99 -10.99 -7.26
N ILE A 8 -26.21 -11.26 -8.55
CA ILE A 8 -25.21 -11.20 -9.62
C ILE A 8 -25.82 -10.45 -10.79
N PHE A 9 -25.24 -9.32 -11.17
CA PHE A 9 -25.72 -8.54 -12.31
C PHE A 9 -24.56 -7.86 -13.04
N SER A 10 -24.77 -7.50 -14.30
CA SER A 10 -23.76 -6.82 -15.10
C SER A 10 -24.06 -5.33 -15.22
N ILE A 11 -23.01 -4.51 -15.13
CA ILE A 11 -23.07 -3.07 -15.42
C ILE A 11 -22.09 -2.74 -16.53
N ARG A 12 -22.37 -1.66 -17.28
CA ARG A 12 -21.49 -1.18 -18.34
C ARG A 12 -20.77 0.08 -17.88
N LEU A 13 -19.45 -0.03 -17.68
CA LEU A 13 -18.54 1.05 -17.32
C LEU A 13 -17.83 1.54 -18.59
N GLY A 14 -18.46 2.50 -19.28
CA GLY A 14 -17.98 2.99 -20.57
C GLY A 14 -18.02 1.89 -21.65
N LEU A 15 -16.84 1.45 -22.11
CA LEU A 15 -16.72 0.37 -23.09
C LEU A 15 -16.56 -1.01 -22.45
N ARG A 16 -16.34 -1.08 -21.13
CA ARG A 16 -16.13 -2.34 -20.41
C ARG A 16 -17.41 -2.78 -19.72
N THR A 17 -17.68 -4.07 -19.75
CA THR A 17 -18.72 -4.68 -18.92
C THR A 17 -18.08 -5.19 -17.63
N ALA A 18 -18.67 -4.84 -16.48
CA ALA A 18 -18.26 -5.33 -15.17
C ALA A 18 -19.37 -6.19 -14.59
N LEU A 19 -18.99 -7.33 -14.01
CA LEU A 19 -19.89 -8.18 -13.23
C LEU A 19 -19.86 -7.71 -11.78
N VAL A 20 -21.02 -7.41 -11.22
CA VAL A 20 -21.20 -7.03 -9.82
C VAL A 20 -21.71 -8.24 -9.06
N VAL A 21 -20.98 -8.60 -8.01
CA VAL A 21 -21.37 -9.65 -7.05
C VAL A 21 -21.77 -8.95 -5.75
N SER A 22 -23.01 -9.18 -5.32
CA SER A 22 -23.62 -8.53 -4.14
C SER A 22 -24.11 -9.52 -3.08
N SER A 23 -23.82 -10.82 -3.26
CA SER A 23 -24.07 -11.88 -2.26
C SER A 23 -22.75 -12.37 -1.66
N SER A 24 -22.76 -12.57 -0.35
CA SER A 24 -21.60 -13.08 0.40
C SER A 24 -21.25 -14.52 0.03
N GLU A 25 -22.27 -15.33 -0.29
CA GLU A 25 -22.16 -16.72 -0.68
C GLU A 25 -21.46 -16.81 -2.04
N VAL A 26 -21.88 -15.99 -3.00
CA VAL A 26 -21.26 -15.91 -4.33
C VAL A 26 -19.85 -15.35 -4.22
N ALA A 27 -19.65 -14.29 -3.44
CA ALA A 27 -18.32 -13.72 -3.23
C ALA A 27 -17.36 -14.77 -2.63
N LYS A 28 -17.82 -15.58 -1.68
CA LYS A 28 -17.04 -16.68 -1.11
C LYS A 28 -16.66 -17.69 -2.19
N GLU A 29 -17.56 -18.09 -3.07
CA GLU A 29 -17.24 -19.00 -4.18
C GLU A 29 -16.19 -18.38 -5.13
N CYS A 30 -16.35 -17.10 -5.47
CA CYS A 30 -15.42 -16.35 -6.30
C CYS A 30 -14.00 -16.32 -5.72
N TYR A 31 -13.86 -16.09 -4.41
CA TYR A 31 -12.56 -15.97 -3.74
C TYR A 31 -12.01 -17.26 -3.15
N THR A 32 -12.67 -18.41 -3.36
CA THR A 32 -12.18 -19.73 -2.91
C THR A 32 -12.06 -20.72 -4.05
N THR A 33 -13.17 -21.03 -4.73
CA THR A 33 -13.24 -22.10 -5.73
C THR A 33 -12.83 -21.59 -7.12
N LYS A 34 -13.07 -20.30 -7.39
CA LYS A 34 -12.80 -19.66 -8.69
C LYS A 34 -11.71 -18.57 -8.59
N ASP A 35 -10.97 -18.55 -7.50
CA ASP A 35 -10.01 -17.51 -7.15
C ASP A 35 -8.96 -17.27 -8.24
N LYS A 36 -8.39 -18.33 -8.80
CA LYS A 36 -7.37 -18.26 -9.86
C LYS A 36 -7.89 -17.63 -11.15
N ALA A 37 -9.15 -17.91 -11.51
CA ALA A 37 -9.78 -17.33 -12.70
C ALA A 37 -10.09 -15.83 -12.50
N LEU A 38 -10.36 -15.41 -11.26
CA LEU A 38 -10.74 -14.04 -10.89
C LEU A 38 -9.57 -13.22 -10.31
N ALA A 39 -8.37 -13.80 -10.24
CA ALA A 39 -7.19 -13.15 -9.68
C ALA A 39 -6.62 -12.02 -10.58
N THR A 40 -7.07 -11.92 -11.83
CA THR A 40 -6.60 -10.87 -12.76
C THR A 40 -7.07 -9.49 -12.33
N ARG A 41 -6.18 -8.49 -12.40
CA ARG A 41 -6.48 -7.09 -12.11
C ARG A 41 -6.59 -6.27 -13.41
N PRO A 42 -7.62 -5.41 -13.55
CA PRO A 42 -7.68 -4.47 -14.68
C PRO A 42 -6.52 -3.48 -14.63
N ARG A 43 -5.95 -3.15 -15.79
CA ARG A 43 -4.99 -2.05 -15.87
C ARG A 43 -5.72 -0.71 -15.74
N SER A 44 -5.17 0.18 -14.91
CA SER A 44 -5.59 1.56 -14.74
C SER A 44 -4.47 2.55 -15.06
N LEU A 45 -4.84 3.76 -15.47
CA LEU A 45 -3.91 4.86 -15.73
C LEU A 45 -3.11 5.23 -14.48
N ALA A 46 -3.76 5.23 -13.31
CA ALA A 46 -3.11 5.55 -12.04
C ALA A 46 -1.95 4.60 -11.71
N VAL A 47 -2.17 3.29 -11.84
CA VAL A 47 -1.14 2.26 -11.61
C VAL A 47 -0.02 2.39 -12.65
N LYS A 48 -0.35 2.69 -13.89
CA LYS A 48 0.66 2.90 -14.93
C LYS A 48 1.58 4.08 -14.60
N LEU A 49 1.01 5.21 -14.19
CA LEU A 49 1.76 6.45 -13.98
C LEU A 49 2.46 6.54 -12.62
N MET A 50 1.90 5.93 -11.57
CA MET A 50 2.40 6.05 -10.21
C MET A 50 2.90 4.71 -9.62
N GLY A 51 2.46 3.58 -10.18
CA GLY A 51 2.84 2.24 -9.74
C GLY A 51 3.95 1.62 -10.58
N TYR A 52 4.89 2.43 -11.05
CA TYR A 52 6.08 2.00 -11.79
C TYR A 52 5.76 1.11 -13.01
N ASP A 53 4.90 1.61 -13.91
CA ASP A 53 4.42 0.87 -15.10
C ASP A 53 3.93 -0.55 -14.79
N HIS A 54 3.14 -0.66 -13.71
CA HIS A 54 2.54 -1.89 -13.19
C HIS A 54 3.44 -2.80 -12.35
N ALA A 55 4.68 -2.42 -12.04
CA ALA A 55 5.51 -3.18 -11.08
C ALA A 55 4.93 -3.23 -9.65
N MET A 56 3.95 -2.39 -9.31
CA MET A 56 3.27 -2.48 -8.02
C MET A 56 2.41 -3.74 -7.91
N PHE A 57 2.90 -4.76 -7.18
CA PHE A 57 2.27 -6.09 -7.12
C PHE A 57 0.82 -6.09 -6.63
N ALA A 58 0.38 -5.09 -5.84
CA ALA A 58 -1.01 -4.96 -5.41
C ALA A 58 -2.00 -4.82 -6.59
N PHE A 59 -1.52 -4.33 -7.73
CA PHE A 59 -2.29 -4.09 -8.95
C PHE A 59 -1.81 -4.89 -10.17
N GLU A 60 -0.75 -5.69 -10.01
CA GLU A 60 -0.24 -6.54 -11.08
C GLU A 60 -1.13 -7.77 -11.29
N ARG A 61 -1.11 -8.32 -12.50
CA ARG A 61 -1.85 -9.52 -12.85
C ARG A 61 -1.23 -10.73 -12.18
N HIS A 62 -2.08 -11.69 -11.84
CA HIS A 62 -1.62 -12.96 -11.29
C HIS A 62 -0.67 -13.67 -12.27
N GLY A 63 0.56 -13.91 -11.83
CA GLY A 63 1.64 -14.47 -12.64
C GLY A 63 2.84 -14.85 -11.77
N PRO A 64 3.94 -15.37 -12.37
CA PRO A 64 5.17 -15.67 -11.65
C PRO A 64 5.70 -14.47 -10.84
N TYR A 65 5.85 -13.32 -11.49
CA TYR A 65 6.28 -12.07 -10.84
C TYR A 65 5.42 -11.71 -9.61
N TRP A 66 4.10 -11.66 -9.77
CA TRP A 66 3.18 -11.34 -8.67
C TRP A 66 3.32 -12.32 -7.51
N ARG A 67 3.48 -13.63 -7.79
CA ARG A 67 3.65 -14.66 -6.75
C ARG A 67 4.95 -14.45 -5.99
N ASP A 68 6.04 -14.16 -6.68
CA ASP A 68 7.35 -13.98 -6.08
C ASP A 68 7.37 -12.71 -5.20
N VAL A 69 6.92 -11.56 -5.72
CA VAL A 69 6.87 -10.31 -4.94
C VAL A 69 5.91 -10.42 -3.77
N ARG A 70 4.74 -11.04 -3.98
CA ARG A 70 3.78 -11.26 -2.90
C ARG A 70 4.37 -12.15 -1.82
N ARG A 71 5.02 -13.25 -2.18
CA ARG A 71 5.68 -14.15 -1.20
C ARG A 71 6.73 -13.38 -0.40
N LEU A 72 7.56 -12.59 -1.08
CA LEU A 72 8.56 -11.74 -0.47
C LEU A 72 7.93 -10.75 0.52
N ALA A 73 6.94 -9.97 0.09
CA ALA A 73 6.23 -9.04 0.96
C ALA A 73 5.56 -9.75 2.15
N MET A 74 4.97 -10.93 1.95
CA MET A 74 4.34 -11.69 3.03
C MET A 74 5.36 -12.17 4.09
N VAL A 75 6.54 -12.60 3.66
CA VAL A 75 7.59 -13.11 4.57
C VAL A 75 8.33 -11.97 5.26
N GLU A 76 8.69 -10.93 4.51
CA GLU A 76 9.58 -9.87 5.01
C GLU A 76 8.87 -8.66 5.59
N LEU A 77 7.58 -8.44 5.28
CA LEU A 77 6.80 -7.32 5.83
C LEU A 77 5.67 -7.79 6.75
N LEU A 78 4.99 -8.88 6.38
CA LEU A 78 3.74 -9.32 7.03
C LEU A 78 3.91 -10.59 7.88
N SER A 79 5.13 -11.01 8.18
CA SER A 79 5.39 -12.17 9.04
C SER A 79 5.13 -11.86 10.52
N ASN A 80 4.86 -12.91 11.30
CA ASN A 80 4.68 -12.80 12.75
C ASN A 80 5.92 -12.19 13.44
N ARG A 81 7.13 -12.55 12.97
CA ARG A 81 8.39 -11.97 13.44
C ARG A 81 8.40 -10.45 13.25
N GLN A 82 8.03 -9.98 12.06
CA GLN A 82 7.97 -8.54 11.79
C GLN A 82 6.90 -7.86 12.62
N HIS A 83 5.76 -8.50 12.83
CA HIS A 83 4.72 -7.97 13.72
C HIS A 83 5.23 -7.75 15.16
N GLU A 84 6.01 -8.70 15.70
CA GLU A 84 6.64 -8.57 17.02
C GLU A 84 7.71 -7.49 17.03
N MET A 85 8.57 -7.45 16.01
CA MET A 85 9.58 -6.40 15.85
C MET A 85 8.94 -5.01 15.76
N LEU A 86 7.82 -4.85 15.06
CA LEU A 86 7.11 -3.57 14.90
C LEU A 86 6.20 -3.22 16.08
N LYS A 87 6.04 -4.11 17.07
CA LYS A 87 5.18 -3.83 18.23
C LYS A 87 5.63 -2.57 18.96
N HIS A 88 6.93 -2.43 19.21
CA HIS A 88 7.49 -1.25 19.87
C HIS A 88 7.26 0.03 19.04
N VAL A 89 7.34 -0.07 17.70
CA VAL A 89 7.05 1.05 16.79
C VAL A 89 5.61 1.49 16.95
N ARG A 90 4.65 0.56 16.92
CA ARG A 90 3.23 0.84 17.10
C ARG A 90 2.94 1.46 18.45
N ASP A 91 3.44 0.86 19.52
CA ASP A 91 3.25 1.36 20.88
C ASP A 91 3.81 2.78 21.02
N SER A 92 4.99 3.04 20.42
CA SER A 92 5.61 4.37 20.45
C SER A 92 4.83 5.43 19.68
N GLU A 93 4.29 5.09 18.49
CA GLU A 93 3.52 6.04 17.67
C GLU A 93 2.13 6.30 18.25
N VAL A 94 1.46 5.27 18.77
CA VAL A 94 0.17 5.44 19.46
C VAL A 94 0.36 6.26 20.74
N LYS A 95 1.41 5.99 21.52
CA LYS A 95 1.74 6.80 22.70
C LYS A 95 1.99 8.25 22.31
N PHE A 96 2.76 8.51 21.26
CA PHE A 96 3.02 9.86 20.78
C PHE A 96 1.72 10.56 20.33
N PHE A 97 0.86 9.86 19.59
CA PHE A 97 -0.45 10.36 19.18
C PHE A 97 -1.32 10.77 20.38
N ILE A 98 -1.41 9.92 21.40
CA ILE A 98 -2.16 10.23 22.63
C ILE A 98 -1.55 11.43 23.36
N GLN A 99 -0.21 11.47 23.46
CA GLN A 99 0.50 12.59 24.09
C GLN A 99 0.28 13.91 23.35
N GLU A 100 0.23 13.89 22.02
CA GLU A 100 -0.03 15.08 21.21
C GLU A 100 -1.47 15.60 21.40
N LEU A 101 -2.46 14.71 21.49
CA LEU A 101 -3.84 15.07 21.80
C LEU A 101 -3.97 15.62 23.23
N TYR A 102 -3.31 14.96 24.19
CA TYR A 102 -3.29 15.41 25.57
C TYR A 102 -2.62 16.78 25.71
N GLY A 103 -1.49 17.01 25.02
CA GLY A 103 -0.81 18.30 24.99
C GLY A 103 -1.71 19.43 24.50
N GLN A 104 -2.43 19.22 23.39
CA GLN A 104 -3.40 20.20 22.88
C GLN A 104 -4.51 20.52 23.91
N TRP A 105 -5.00 19.51 24.62
CA TRP A 105 -5.99 19.71 25.68
C TRP A 105 -5.44 20.51 26.86
N VAL A 106 -4.20 20.23 27.28
CA VAL A 106 -3.50 20.98 28.33
C VAL A 106 -3.27 22.44 27.90
N ASP A 107 -2.80 22.65 26.67
CA ASP A 107 -2.54 23.99 26.11
C ASP A 107 -3.83 24.83 26.01
N ASN A 108 -4.98 24.17 25.89
CA ASN A 108 -6.31 24.80 25.93
C ASN A 108 -6.87 24.95 27.36
N GLY A 109 -6.02 24.91 28.38
CA GLY A 109 -6.40 25.08 29.78
C GLY A 109 -7.33 23.98 30.31
N GLY A 110 -7.24 22.77 29.76
CA GLY A 110 -8.11 21.65 30.13
C GLY A 110 -9.53 21.72 29.53
N SER A 111 -9.76 22.64 28.58
CA SER A 111 -11.04 22.76 27.90
C SER A 111 -11.09 21.87 26.64
N PRO A 112 -12.29 21.40 26.23
CA PRO A 112 -12.43 20.61 25.01
C PRO A 112 -11.83 21.31 23.79
N VAL A 113 -11.03 20.57 23.01
CA VAL A 113 -10.39 21.05 21.78
C VAL A 113 -11.06 20.37 20.59
N LEU A 114 -11.40 21.15 19.56
CA LEU A 114 -11.88 20.60 18.29
C LEU A 114 -10.67 20.08 17.49
N VAL A 115 -10.65 18.76 17.24
CA VAL A 115 -9.55 18.09 16.54
C VAL A 115 -10.05 17.40 15.28
N ASP A 116 -9.34 17.61 14.16
CA ASP A 116 -9.55 16.86 12.92
C ASP A 116 -8.94 15.47 13.04
N MET A 117 -9.74 14.52 13.54
CA MET A 117 -9.30 13.13 13.76
C MET A 117 -8.90 12.43 12.46
N LYS A 118 -9.47 12.81 11.31
CA LYS A 118 -9.09 12.23 10.02
C LYS A 118 -7.63 12.51 9.72
N LYS A 119 -7.21 13.77 9.80
CA LYS A 119 -5.79 14.15 9.59
C LYS A 119 -4.86 13.51 10.61
N LYS A 120 -5.29 13.40 11.86
CA LYS A 120 -4.51 12.77 12.93
C LYS A 120 -4.28 11.27 12.66
N PHE A 121 -5.31 10.55 12.20
CA PHE A 121 -5.17 9.15 11.79
C PHE A 121 -4.35 8.98 10.51
N GLU A 122 -4.53 9.84 9.50
CA GLU A 122 -3.71 9.85 8.29
C GLU A 122 -2.22 10.00 8.64
N HIS A 123 -1.88 10.92 9.56
CA HIS A 123 -0.51 11.12 10.02
C HIS A 123 0.03 9.93 10.82
N LEU A 124 -0.78 9.36 11.72
CA LEU A 124 -0.42 8.17 12.50
C LEU A 124 -0.11 6.98 11.58
N VAL A 125 -1.01 6.69 10.63
CA VAL A 125 -0.81 5.63 9.65
C VAL A 125 0.45 5.89 8.85
N ALA A 126 0.62 7.08 8.27
CA ALA A 126 1.81 7.43 7.49
C ALA A 126 3.12 7.21 8.27
N ASN A 127 3.19 7.61 9.54
CA ASN A 127 4.37 7.36 10.38
C ASN A 127 4.62 5.87 10.63
N LEU A 128 3.57 5.07 10.86
CA LEU A 128 3.69 3.63 10.99
C LEU A 128 4.25 3.00 9.71
N VAL A 129 3.76 3.43 8.54
CA VAL A 129 4.28 2.98 7.24
C VAL A 129 5.76 3.29 7.12
N MET A 130 6.14 4.56 7.31
CA MET A 130 7.51 5.00 7.12
C MET A 130 8.48 4.31 8.05
N ARG A 131 8.10 4.13 9.32
CA ARG A 131 8.95 3.45 10.30
C ARG A 131 9.11 1.97 9.98
N THR A 132 8.06 1.34 9.46
CA THR A 132 8.10 -0.06 9.05
C THR A 132 8.93 -0.26 7.79
N VAL A 133 8.76 0.63 6.80
CA VAL A 133 9.36 0.46 5.47
C VAL A 133 10.83 0.90 5.45
N ALA A 134 11.14 2.05 6.06
CA ALA A 134 12.43 2.72 5.94
C ALA A 134 13.02 3.24 7.27
N GLY A 135 12.39 2.91 8.40
CA GLY A 135 12.80 3.42 9.71
C GLY A 135 12.65 4.94 9.88
N LYS A 136 11.91 5.63 9.00
CA LYS A 136 11.80 7.11 8.98
C LYS A 136 10.48 7.61 9.61
N ARG A 137 10.37 8.92 9.84
CA ARG A 137 9.17 9.59 10.38
C ARG A 137 8.85 10.89 9.63
N CYS A 138 7.57 11.24 9.45
CA CYS A 138 7.11 12.43 8.71
C CYS A 138 7.68 13.77 9.22
N GLY A 139 8.11 13.84 10.48
CA GLY A 139 8.59 15.08 11.12
C GLY A 139 10.07 15.43 10.84
N ASN A 140 10.89 14.50 10.36
CA ASN A 140 12.34 14.70 10.19
C ASN A 140 12.70 15.21 8.78
N GLY A 141 11.98 16.22 8.27
CA GLY A 141 12.19 16.78 6.93
C GLY A 141 11.49 16.03 5.78
N GLU A 142 10.69 15.01 6.09
CA GLU A 142 9.96 14.18 5.12
C GLU A 142 8.47 14.59 4.97
N SER A 143 8.11 15.80 5.40
CA SER A 143 6.73 16.32 5.30
C SER A 143 6.18 16.30 3.87
N ARG A 144 7.05 16.57 2.88
CA ARG A 144 6.71 16.50 1.45
C ARG A 144 6.32 15.09 1.01
N TRP A 145 6.97 14.06 1.56
CA TRP A 145 6.62 12.67 1.25
C TRP A 145 5.25 12.31 1.79
N CYS A 146 4.92 12.72 3.02
CA CYS A 146 3.64 12.39 3.63
C CYS A 146 2.47 13.04 2.88
N GLN A 147 2.68 14.27 2.38
CA GLN A 147 1.73 14.91 1.47
C GLN A 147 1.63 14.15 0.14
N ALA A 148 2.75 13.78 -0.47
CA ALA A 148 2.77 13.02 -1.72
C ALA A 148 2.10 11.64 -1.57
N LEU A 149 2.26 10.98 -0.42
CA LEU A 149 1.59 9.71 -0.11
C LEU A 149 0.08 9.90 0.02
N GLY A 150 -0.38 10.98 0.68
CA GLY A 150 -1.79 11.31 0.74
C GLY A 150 -2.40 11.58 -0.64
N ASP A 151 -1.71 12.34 -1.48
CA ASP A 151 -2.11 12.57 -2.88
C ASP A 151 -2.12 11.27 -3.69
N PHE A 152 -1.13 10.40 -3.49
CA PHE A 152 -1.05 9.08 -4.13
C PHE A 152 -2.26 8.21 -3.76
N MET A 153 -2.57 8.08 -2.47
CA MET A 153 -3.72 7.28 -2.01
C MET A 153 -5.03 7.82 -2.56
N ASN A 154 -5.20 9.14 -2.60
CA ASN A 154 -6.37 9.78 -3.20
C ASN A 154 -6.46 9.50 -4.71
N LEU A 155 -5.37 9.71 -5.46
CA LEU A 155 -5.34 9.54 -6.91
C LEU A 155 -5.48 8.07 -7.35
N MET A 156 -4.96 7.12 -6.57
CA MET A 156 -5.09 5.69 -6.82
C MET A 156 -6.55 5.21 -6.69
N GLY A 157 -7.33 5.84 -5.81
CA GLY A 157 -8.75 5.52 -5.62
C GLY A 157 -9.70 6.18 -6.62
N GLN A 158 -9.20 7.09 -7.48
CA GLN A 158 -10.04 7.82 -8.42
C GLN A 158 -10.23 7.05 -9.74
N PHE A 159 -11.45 7.16 -10.28
CA PHE A 159 -11.79 6.58 -11.57
C PHE A 159 -11.43 7.53 -12.72
N MET A 160 -10.54 7.10 -13.62
CA MET A 160 -10.15 7.89 -14.79
C MET A 160 -11.06 7.59 -15.99
N VAL A 161 -11.32 8.60 -16.83
CA VAL A 161 -12.19 8.41 -18.00
C VAL A 161 -11.54 7.45 -18.99
N SER A 162 -10.22 7.51 -19.16
CA SER A 162 -9.43 6.59 -19.97
C SER A 162 -9.53 5.12 -19.54
N ASP A 163 -9.81 4.84 -18.27
CA ASP A 163 -9.96 3.47 -17.78
C ASP A 163 -11.25 2.82 -18.29
N ALA A 164 -12.29 3.63 -18.54
CA ALA A 164 -13.59 3.21 -19.07
C ALA A 164 -13.66 3.33 -20.60
N VAL A 165 -13.11 4.42 -21.14
CA VAL A 165 -13.17 4.81 -22.55
C VAL A 165 -11.78 5.28 -23.01
N PRO A 166 -10.91 4.36 -23.48
CA PRO A 166 -9.48 4.67 -23.72
C PRO A 166 -9.21 5.83 -24.67
N PHE A 167 -10.04 6.00 -25.72
CA PHE A 167 -9.87 7.09 -26.69
C PHE A 167 -10.22 8.49 -26.13
N LEU A 168 -10.86 8.56 -24.96
CA LEU A 168 -11.15 9.81 -24.25
C LEU A 168 -10.08 10.20 -23.21
N GLY A 169 -8.90 9.55 -23.21
CA GLY A 169 -7.84 9.86 -22.25
C GLY A 169 -7.27 11.28 -22.32
N TRP A 170 -7.56 12.02 -23.39
CA TRP A 170 -7.25 13.46 -23.45
C TRP A 170 -8.01 14.26 -22.39
N LEU A 171 -9.20 13.83 -21.95
CA LEU A 171 -9.97 14.48 -20.89
C LEU A 171 -9.24 14.43 -19.54
N ASP A 172 -8.63 13.29 -19.21
CA ASP A 172 -7.85 13.15 -17.98
C ASP A 172 -6.62 14.09 -17.98
N THR A 173 -6.07 14.35 -19.17
CA THR A 173 -4.94 15.27 -19.36
C THR A 173 -5.39 16.73 -19.26
N VAL A 174 -6.50 17.11 -19.90
CA VAL A 174 -7.07 18.48 -19.83
C VAL A 174 -7.53 18.81 -18.42
N ARG A 175 -8.07 17.84 -17.68
CA ARG A 175 -8.43 18.00 -16.25
C ARG A 175 -7.22 18.06 -15.31
N GLY A 176 -6.01 17.81 -15.82
CA GLY A 176 -4.77 17.89 -15.05
C GLY A 176 -4.43 16.64 -14.23
N TYR A 177 -5.25 15.57 -14.29
CA TYR A 177 -4.99 14.33 -13.52
C TYR A 177 -3.67 13.67 -13.93
N THR A 178 -3.39 13.58 -15.23
CA THR A 178 -2.13 13.03 -15.75
C THR A 178 -0.91 13.79 -15.20
N ALA A 179 -0.98 15.12 -15.15
CA ALA A 179 0.11 15.95 -14.64
C ALA A 179 0.27 15.78 -13.12
N LYS A 180 -0.83 15.75 -12.38
CA LYS A 180 -0.83 15.53 -10.93
C LYS A 180 -0.24 14.16 -10.58
N MET A 181 -0.68 13.09 -11.23
CA MET A 181 -0.15 11.73 -11.04
C MET A 181 1.35 11.66 -11.31
N LYS A 182 1.83 12.23 -12.43
CA LYS A 182 3.27 12.27 -12.74
C LYS A 182 4.06 13.08 -11.71
N GLY A 183 3.51 14.18 -11.21
CA GLY A 183 4.12 14.98 -10.14
C GLY A 183 4.27 14.20 -8.84
N THR A 184 3.18 13.55 -8.40
CA THR A 184 3.15 12.70 -7.21
C THR A 184 4.11 11.51 -7.33
N ALA A 185 4.12 10.82 -8.47
CA ALA A 185 5.03 9.71 -8.73
C ALA A 185 6.50 10.13 -8.60
N ARG A 186 6.88 11.27 -9.17
CA ARG A 186 8.26 11.80 -9.07
C ARG A 186 8.65 12.13 -7.62
N GLN A 187 7.75 12.72 -6.84
CA GLN A 187 8.03 13.05 -5.45
C GLN A 187 8.26 11.79 -4.61
N LEU A 188 7.40 10.77 -4.77
CA LEU A 188 7.55 9.50 -4.08
C LEU A 188 8.83 8.78 -4.51
N ASP A 189 9.11 8.71 -5.81
CA ASP A 189 10.30 8.05 -6.35
C ASP A 189 11.60 8.67 -5.84
N GLN A 190 11.68 10.01 -5.78
CA GLN A 190 12.85 10.70 -5.25
C GLN A 190 13.13 10.34 -3.79
N VAL A 191 12.08 10.26 -2.97
CA VAL A 191 12.26 9.97 -1.54
C VAL A 191 12.59 8.50 -1.32
N ILE A 192 11.87 7.57 -1.95
CA ILE A 192 12.15 6.14 -1.81
C ILE A 192 13.52 5.80 -2.39
N GLY A 193 13.89 6.39 -3.53
CA GLY A 193 15.23 6.24 -4.09
C GLY A 193 16.33 6.67 -3.12
N ARG A 194 16.14 7.80 -2.42
CA ARG A 194 17.07 8.22 -1.35
C ARG A 194 17.15 7.18 -0.23
N TRP A 195 16.01 6.67 0.23
CA TRP A 195 16.01 5.65 1.31
C TRP A 195 16.68 4.36 0.89
N VAL A 196 16.42 3.86 -0.33
CA VAL A 196 17.08 2.65 -0.86
C VAL A 196 18.59 2.86 -0.93
N GLU A 197 19.06 4.01 -1.41
CA GLU A 197 20.48 4.31 -1.49
C GLU A 197 21.13 4.45 -0.11
N GLU A 198 20.48 5.14 0.84
CA GLU A 198 20.94 5.21 2.23
C GLU A 198 21.13 3.82 2.84
N HIS A 199 20.19 2.89 2.58
CA HIS A 199 20.29 1.51 3.06
C HIS A 199 21.43 0.74 2.38
N ARG A 200 21.67 0.94 1.07
CA ARG A 200 22.82 0.35 0.38
C ARG A 200 24.14 0.82 0.99
N GLN A 201 24.28 2.12 1.24
CA GLN A 201 25.49 2.69 1.84
C GLN A 201 25.73 2.17 3.26
N LYS A 202 24.69 2.11 4.10
CA LYS A 202 24.77 1.50 5.45
C LYS A 202 25.21 0.04 5.43
N ARG A 203 24.79 -0.73 4.40
CA ARG A 203 25.20 -2.13 4.24
C ARG A 203 26.69 -2.23 3.91
N LEU A 204 27.19 -1.37 3.02
CA LEU A 204 28.61 -1.34 2.64
C LEU A 204 29.52 -0.93 3.81
N SER A 205 29.05 -0.05 4.70
CA SER A 205 29.82 0.40 5.87
C SER A 205 29.81 -0.60 7.04
N GLY A 206 29.07 -1.72 6.96
CA GLY A 206 28.96 -2.70 8.04
C GLY A 206 28.27 -2.18 9.30
N SER A 207 27.59 -1.04 9.22
CA SER A 207 27.00 -0.34 10.38
C SER A 207 25.59 -0.81 10.72
N ILE A 208 25.24 -2.07 10.41
CA ILE A 208 23.88 -2.57 10.57
C ILE A 208 23.71 -3.19 11.94
N ASN A 209 22.87 -2.58 12.77
CA ASN A 209 22.39 -3.22 13.99
C ASN A 209 21.21 -4.13 13.65
N GLU A 210 21.11 -5.31 14.29
CA GLU A 210 19.96 -6.22 14.12
C GLU A 210 18.60 -5.56 14.43
N ALA A 211 18.60 -4.47 15.22
CA ALA A 211 17.42 -3.68 15.55
C ALA A 211 16.96 -2.70 14.43
N GLU A 212 17.75 -2.50 13.37
CA GLU A 212 17.45 -1.60 12.22
C GLU A 212 17.07 -2.36 10.93
N GLN A 213 16.70 -3.65 11.03
CA GLN A 213 16.28 -4.43 9.86
C GLN A 213 14.84 -4.07 9.44
N ASP A 214 14.69 -2.97 8.71
CA ASP A 214 13.43 -2.57 8.10
C ASP A 214 13.18 -3.28 6.76
N PHE A 215 12.04 -2.99 6.14
CA PHE A 215 11.62 -3.65 4.92
C PHE A 215 12.57 -3.42 3.74
N ILE A 216 13.12 -2.21 3.58
CA ILE A 216 14.10 -1.93 2.52
C ILE A 216 15.34 -2.81 2.71
N HIS A 217 15.82 -2.95 3.95
CA HIS A 217 16.95 -3.83 4.25
C HIS A 217 16.68 -5.29 3.89
N ALA A 218 15.49 -5.80 4.22
CA ALA A 218 15.08 -7.16 3.88
C ALA A 218 14.98 -7.38 2.35
N MET A 219 14.33 -6.45 1.64
CA MET A 219 14.21 -6.49 0.18
C MET A 219 15.58 -6.52 -0.51
N LEU A 220 16.52 -5.67 -0.05
CA LEU A 220 17.88 -5.64 -0.59
C LEU A 220 18.62 -6.96 -0.34
N SER A 221 18.41 -7.62 0.81
CA SER A 221 19.05 -8.90 1.13
C SER A 221 18.54 -10.03 0.24
N VAL A 222 17.22 -10.12 0.02
CA VAL A 222 16.63 -11.17 -0.84
C VAL A 222 17.05 -11.03 -2.30
N ILE A 223 17.20 -9.81 -2.78
CA ILE A 223 17.65 -9.53 -4.16
C ILE A 223 19.11 -9.95 -4.35
N ASP A 224 20.00 -9.65 -3.39
CA ASP A 224 21.42 -10.02 -3.48
C ASP A 224 21.64 -11.54 -3.42
N ASP A 225 20.81 -12.26 -2.65
CA ASP A 225 20.87 -13.72 -2.53
C ASP A 225 20.38 -14.47 -3.80
N ALA A 226 20.09 -13.74 -4.89
CA ALA A 226 19.62 -14.25 -6.18
C ALA A 226 18.36 -15.15 -6.10
N GLN A 227 17.61 -15.09 -4.98
CA GLN A 227 16.35 -15.82 -4.80
C GLN A 227 15.19 -15.20 -5.60
N PHE A 228 15.42 -14.02 -6.18
CA PHE A 228 14.43 -13.27 -6.94
C PHE A 228 14.91 -13.05 -8.38
N SER A 229 14.28 -13.70 -9.36
CA SER A 229 14.55 -13.43 -10.76
C SER A 229 14.08 -12.02 -11.13
N ALA A 230 14.95 -11.21 -11.72
CA ALA A 230 14.51 -9.99 -12.40
C ALA A 230 13.53 -10.42 -13.51
N HIS A 231 12.24 -10.20 -13.28
CA HIS A 231 11.18 -10.41 -14.28
C HIS A 231 11.27 -9.27 -15.32
N ASP A 232 10.15 -8.77 -15.85
CA ASP A 232 10.14 -7.63 -16.79
C ASP A 232 10.57 -6.27 -16.16
N HIS A 233 10.93 -6.27 -14.87
CA HIS A 233 11.33 -5.08 -14.11
C HIS A 233 12.70 -5.27 -13.47
N ASP A 234 13.49 -4.19 -13.43
CA ASP A 234 14.75 -4.18 -12.70
C ASP A 234 14.53 -4.21 -11.18
N HIS A 235 15.56 -4.63 -10.44
CA HIS A 235 15.48 -4.78 -8.99
C HIS A 235 15.16 -3.49 -8.25
N ASP A 236 15.64 -2.33 -8.71
CA ASP A 236 15.39 -1.04 -8.07
C ASP A 236 13.91 -0.66 -8.20
N THR A 237 13.35 -0.83 -9.39
CA THR A 237 11.92 -0.67 -9.66
C THR A 237 11.09 -1.59 -8.77
N ILE A 238 11.48 -2.86 -8.61
CA ILE A 238 10.76 -3.83 -7.77
C ILE A 238 10.80 -3.40 -6.30
N ILE A 239 11.96 -3.02 -5.76
CA ILE A 239 12.09 -2.55 -4.38
C ILE A 239 11.18 -1.35 -4.16
N LYS A 240 11.30 -0.33 -5.02
CA LYS A 240 10.54 0.91 -4.89
C LYS A 240 9.04 0.70 -5.00
N ALA A 241 8.60 -0.07 -5.99
CA ALA A 241 7.19 -0.38 -6.19
C ALA A 241 6.60 -1.18 -5.03
N THR A 242 7.37 -2.10 -4.45
CA THR A 242 6.96 -2.89 -3.27
C THR A 242 6.99 -2.05 -1.99
N CYS A 243 7.87 -1.06 -1.88
CA CYS A 243 7.84 -0.12 -0.76
C CYS A 243 6.58 0.77 -0.80
N LEU A 244 6.04 1.04 -2.00
CA LEU A 244 4.78 1.76 -2.17
C LEU A 244 3.53 0.87 -2.05
N GLY A 245 3.66 -0.42 -2.32
CA GLY A 245 2.56 -1.37 -2.14
C GLY A 245 2.99 -2.41 -1.12
N PRO A 246 2.51 -2.37 0.13
CA PRO A 246 1.08 -2.63 0.31
C PRO A 246 0.48 -1.96 1.57
N TYR A 247 -0.81 -1.64 1.51
CA TYR A 247 -1.73 -2.07 2.56
C TYR A 247 -3.00 -2.58 1.89
N PRO A 248 -3.35 -3.87 2.04
CA PRO A 248 -4.72 -4.25 1.86
C PRO A 248 -5.49 -3.40 2.88
N LEU A 249 -6.31 -2.46 2.41
CA LEU A 249 -7.26 -1.75 3.26
C LEU A 249 -8.06 -2.75 4.09
N ASP A 250 -8.25 -3.95 3.55
CA ASP A 250 -8.78 -5.17 4.13
C ASP A 250 -7.96 -5.73 5.33
N TYR A 251 -6.62 -5.69 5.30
CA TYR A 251 -5.79 -6.16 6.43
C TYR A 251 -5.72 -5.10 7.55
N TRP A 252 -5.66 -3.81 7.23
CA TRP A 252 -5.70 -2.75 8.25
C TRP A 252 -7.09 -2.45 8.78
N ALA A 253 -8.13 -2.60 7.96
CA ALA A 253 -9.51 -2.62 8.43
C ALA A 253 -9.70 -3.75 9.43
N SER A 254 -9.17 -4.96 9.19
CA SER A 254 -9.25 -6.05 10.18
C SER A 254 -8.46 -5.76 11.46
N LEU A 255 -7.27 -5.14 11.37
CA LEU A 255 -6.44 -4.82 12.54
C LEU A 255 -6.95 -3.63 13.36
N VAL A 256 -7.66 -2.68 12.73
CA VAL A 256 -8.19 -1.48 13.37
C VAL A 256 -9.65 -1.64 13.79
N LEU A 257 -10.44 -2.48 13.11
CA LEU A 257 -11.87 -2.66 13.38
C LEU A 257 -12.21 -3.93 14.18
N ASP A 258 -11.32 -4.93 14.30
CA ASP A 258 -11.62 -6.13 15.10
C ASP A 258 -10.39 -6.81 15.75
N PRO A 259 -10.02 -6.43 16.98
CA PRO A 259 -8.96 -7.09 17.76
C PRO A 259 -9.34 -8.52 18.24
N SER A 260 -10.56 -8.99 18.01
CA SER A 260 -11.04 -10.30 18.47
C SER A 260 -10.98 -11.40 17.41
N SER A 261 -10.61 -11.08 16.16
CA SER A 261 -10.49 -12.03 15.05
C SER A 261 -9.24 -12.93 15.13
N LYS A 262 -8.94 -13.48 16.31
CA LYS A 262 -8.07 -14.66 16.44
C LYS A 262 -8.83 -15.90 16.02
N THR A 263 -9.04 -16.14 14.73
CA THR A 263 -9.14 -17.53 14.24
C THR A 263 -9.05 -17.69 12.73
N ARG A 264 -8.07 -18.51 12.35
CA ARG A 264 -8.04 -19.43 11.21
C ARG A 264 -7.70 -18.82 9.84
N TYR A 265 -6.46 -18.36 9.72
CA TYR A 265 -5.75 -18.41 8.43
C TYR A 265 -5.24 -19.84 8.22
N ASP A 266 -5.92 -20.58 7.35
CA ASP A 266 -5.50 -21.91 6.93
C ASP A 266 -4.44 -21.77 5.83
N SER A 267 -3.21 -22.18 6.14
CA SER A 267 -2.08 -22.18 5.21
C SER A 267 -2.28 -23.15 4.03
N ARG A 268 -3.35 -23.95 4.02
CA ARG A 268 -3.68 -24.91 2.96
C ARG A 268 -4.35 -24.30 1.72
N LEU A 269 -4.67 -23.00 1.72
CA LEU A 269 -5.14 -22.29 0.53
C LEU A 269 -4.00 -21.79 -0.37
N TYR A 270 -2.74 -22.16 -0.07
CA TYR A 270 -1.56 -21.56 -0.71
C TYR A 270 -0.51 -22.58 -1.20
N THR A 271 -0.95 -23.76 -1.63
CA THR A 271 -0.19 -24.64 -2.53
C THR A 271 -0.82 -24.67 -3.92
#